data_AF-A0A2M8PM80-F1
#
_entry.id   AF-A0A2M8PM80-F1
#
_cell.length_a   1.000
_cell.length_b   1.000
_cell.length_c   1.000
_cell.angle_alpha   90.00
_cell.angle_beta   90.00
_cell.angle_gamma   90.00
#
_symmetry.space_group_name_H-M   'P 1'
#
loop_
_entity.id
_entity.type
_entity.pdbx_description
1 polymer ?
#
loop_
_entity_poly.entity_id
_entity_poly.type
_entity_poly.pdbx_seq_one_letter_code
_entity_poly.pdbx_strand_id
1 'polypeptide(L)'
;HIPVGVAVLFAILLSSPLIVFGPVFVCRLGRELFPREKPRQNRTRKVALVFFILTTMLAACSLVLGLVDLHRVRHFHWPLFCYAKEMYLDGGSIMHFGFGYRIRCWHQYSGDDVLVGSDIRWWPFYE
;
A
#
# COMPACT_ATOMS: atom_id res chain seq x y z
N HIS A 1 1.48 -21.92 1.81
CA HIS A 1 0.01 -21.85 1.62
C HIS A 1 -0.41 -20.39 1.70
N ILE A 2 -0.88 -19.81 0.59
CA ILE A 2 -1.51 -18.48 0.63
C ILE A 2 -2.83 -18.67 1.39
N PRO A 3 -3.07 -17.98 2.51
CA PRO A 3 -4.32 -18.12 3.24
C PRO A 3 -5.47 -17.73 2.32
N VAL A 4 -6.50 -18.59 2.26
CA VAL A 4 -7.64 -18.43 1.35
C VAL A 4 -8.29 -17.05 1.48
N GLY A 5 -8.27 -16.45 2.68
CA GLY A 5 -8.74 -15.09 2.92
C GLY A 5 -7.96 -14.00 2.16
N VAL A 6 -6.64 -14.14 2.00
CA VAL A 6 -5.84 -13.18 1.21
C VAL A 6 -6.11 -13.36 -0.28
N ALA A 7 -6.29 -14.59 -0.76
CA ALA A 7 -6.66 -14.85 -2.15
C ALA A 7 -8.06 -14.29 -2.48
N VAL A 8 -9.02 -14.39 -1.55
CA VAL A 8 -10.36 -13.81 -1.67
C VAL A 8 -10.31 -12.28 -1.62
N LEU A 9 -9.50 -11.68 -0.74
CA LEU A 9 -9.29 -10.24 -0.71
C LEU A 9 -8.65 -9.74 -2.02
N PHE A 10 -7.69 -10.51 -2.57
CA PHE A 10 -7.04 -10.25 -3.85
C PHE A 10 -8.03 -10.33 -5.01
N ALA A 11 -8.92 -11.33 -5.01
CA ALA A 11 -9.98 -11.48 -5.98
C ALA A 11 -11.01 -10.33 -5.89
N ILE A 12 -11.40 -9.93 -4.67
CA ILE A 12 -12.33 -8.82 -4.44
C ILE A 12 -11.71 -7.47 -4.84
N LEU A 13 -10.43 -7.25 -4.54
CA LEU A 13 -9.70 -6.03 -4.93
C LEU A 13 -9.48 -5.99 -6.45
N LEU A 14 -9.13 -7.10 -7.10
CA LEU A 14 -9.02 -7.17 -8.56
C LEU A 14 -10.38 -7.08 -9.27
N SER A 15 -11.46 -7.57 -8.65
CA SER A 15 -12.83 -7.45 -9.18
C SER A 15 -13.49 -6.12 -8.80
N SER A 16 -12.84 -5.30 -7.97
CA SER A 16 -13.38 -4.02 -7.55
C SER A 16 -13.47 -3.11 -8.77
N PRO A 17 -14.67 -2.65 -9.15
CA PRO A 17 -14.82 -1.78 -10.31
C PRO A 17 -14.04 -0.47 -10.14
N LEU A 18 -13.69 -0.06 -8.92
CA LEU A 18 -12.84 1.10 -8.66
C LEU A 18 -11.40 0.94 -9.15
N ILE A 19 -10.83 -0.27 -9.17
CA ILE A 19 -9.44 -0.51 -9.61
C ILE A 19 -9.41 -0.77 -11.12
N VAL A 20 -10.39 -1.50 -11.65
CA VAL A 20 -10.47 -1.83 -13.08
C VAL A 20 -11.11 -0.71 -13.90
N PHE A 21 -12.19 -0.11 -13.41
CA PHE A 21 -12.85 1.03 -14.05
C PHE A 21 -12.40 2.38 -13.53
N GLY A 22 -11.65 2.51 -12.43
CA GLY A 22 -11.11 3.80 -11.99
C GLY A 22 -10.33 4.52 -13.10
N PRO A 23 -9.37 3.87 -13.78
CA PRO A 23 -8.66 4.46 -14.90
C PRO A 23 -9.57 4.76 -16.10
N VAL A 24 -10.56 3.90 -16.37
CA VAL A 24 -11.49 4.03 -17.51
C VAL A 24 -12.53 5.12 -17.28
N PHE A 25 -13.04 5.22 -16.05
CA PHE A 25 -13.99 6.23 -15.59
C PHE A 25 -13.30 7.59 -15.52
N VAL A 26 -12.05 7.67 -15.03
CA VAL A 26 -11.23 8.89 -15.08
C VAL A 26 -10.92 9.29 -16.53
N CYS A 27 -10.62 8.35 -17.42
CA CYS A 27 -10.47 8.64 -18.85
C CYS A 27 -11.77 9.14 -19.50
N ARG A 28 -12.93 8.64 -19.07
CA ARG A 28 -14.25 9.03 -19.60
C ARG A 28 -14.70 10.39 -19.03
N LEU A 29 -14.51 10.63 -17.74
CA LEU A 29 -14.76 11.91 -17.08
C LEU A 29 -13.85 13.01 -17.64
N GLY A 30 -12.58 12.68 -17.90
CA GLY A 30 -11.62 13.59 -18.54
C GLY A 30 -11.98 13.97 -19.98
N ARG A 31 -12.80 13.16 -20.68
CA ARG A 31 -13.34 13.50 -22.00
C ARG A 31 -14.57 14.41 -21.93
N GLU A 32 -15.41 14.25 -20.90
CA GLU A 32 -16.63 15.05 -20.73
C GLU A 32 -16.36 16.44 -20.14
N LEU A 33 -15.41 16.56 -19.20
CA LEU A 33 -15.06 17.84 -18.58
C LEU A 33 -14.21 18.75 -19.47
N PHE A 34 -13.61 18.25 -20.55
CA PHE A 34 -12.64 19.02 -21.36
C PHE A 34 -12.79 18.78 -22.87
N PRO A 35 -13.55 19.64 -23.59
CA PRO A 35 -13.69 19.54 -25.04
C PRO A 35 -12.38 19.82 -25.78
N ARG A 36 -12.31 19.37 -27.05
CA ARG A 36 -11.13 19.44 -27.93
C ARG A 36 -10.58 20.86 -28.05
N GLU A 37 -9.38 21.10 -27.52
CA GLU A 37 -8.59 22.30 -27.78
C GLU A 37 -7.17 22.00 -28.28
N LYS A 38 -6.49 23.07 -28.72
CA LYS A 38 -5.31 23.17 -29.60
C LYS A 38 -4.18 22.14 -29.38
N PRO A 39 -3.48 21.72 -30.45
CA PRO A 39 -2.57 20.56 -30.47
C PRO A 39 -1.36 20.62 -29.53
N ARG A 40 -0.87 21.81 -29.15
CA ARG A 40 0.28 21.96 -28.24
C ARG A 40 -0.05 21.58 -26.78
N GLN A 41 -1.29 21.78 -26.37
CA GLN A 41 -1.77 21.52 -25.01
C GLN A 41 -2.10 20.03 -24.77
N ASN A 42 -2.22 19.25 -25.85
CA ASN A 42 -2.54 17.83 -25.78
C ASN A 42 -1.35 16.94 -25.35
N ARG A 43 -0.09 17.40 -25.50
CA ARG A 43 1.09 16.58 -25.12
C ARG A 43 1.32 16.58 -23.61
N THR A 44 1.24 17.76 -22.97
CA THR A 44 1.39 17.89 -21.51
C THR A 44 0.25 17.21 -20.75
N ARG A 45 -0.99 17.27 -21.25
CA ARG A 45 -2.14 16.56 -20.66
C ARG A 45 -2.01 15.04 -20.72
N LYS A 46 -1.50 14.49 -21.85
CA LYS A 46 -1.23 13.04 -21.97
C LYS A 46 -0.15 12.57 -21.01
N VAL A 47 0.92 13.36 -20.84
CA VAL A 47 1.99 13.06 -19.88
C VAL A 47 1.47 13.10 -18.44
N ALA A 48 0.66 14.11 -18.09
CA ALA A 48 0.06 14.22 -16.76
C ALA A 48 -0.86 13.03 -16.45
N LEU A 49 -1.67 12.59 -17.43
CA LEU A 49 -2.54 11.43 -17.28
C LEU A 49 -1.75 10.12 -17.11
N VAL A 50 -0.68 9.92 -17.88
CA VAL A 50 0.22 8.76 -17.71
C VAL A 50 0.85 8.77 -16.33
N PHE A 51 1.32 9.93 -15.86
CA PHE A 51 1.90 10.07 -14.53
C PHE A 51 0.88 9.73 -13.43
N PHE A 52 -0.36 10.21 -13.57
CA PHE A 52 -1.45 9.91 -12.64
C PHE A 52 -1.82 8.42 -12.60
N ILE A 53 -1.87 7.76 -13.77
CA ILE A 53 -2.11 6.31 -13.83
C ILE A 53 -0.95 5.55 -13.16
N LEU A 54 0.29 5.98 -13.39
CA LEU A 54 1.46 5.31 -12.85
C LEU A 54 1.54 5.47 -11.32
N THR A 55 1.23 6.66 -10.77
CA THR A 55 1.19 6.88 -9.32
C THR A 55 0.06 6.12 -8.64
N THR A 56 -1.13 6.04 -9.25
CA THR A 56 -2.26 5.26 -8.71
C THR A 56 -1.96 3.76 -8.69
N MET A 57 -1.32 3.22 -9.74
CA MET A 57 -0.88 1.83 -9.78
C MET A 57 0.18 1.53 -8.71
N LEU A 58 1.14 2.44 -8.50
CA LEU A 58 2.14 2.31 -7.42
C LEU A 58 1.51 2.32 -6.04
N ALA A 59 0.52 3.19 -5.80
CA ALA A 59 -0.20 3.26 -4.53
C ALA A 59 -1.07 2.01 -4.27
N ALA A 60 -1.67 1.43 -5.31
CA ALA A 60 -2.39 0.17 -5.18
C ALA A 60 -1.44 -0.99 -4.87
N CYS A 61 -0.28 -1.05 -5.53
CA CYS A 61 0.75 -2.04 -5.25
C CYS A 61 1.28 -1.94 -3.82
N SER A 62 1.62 -0.73 -3.35
CA SER A 62 2.09 -0.56 -1.97
C SER A 62 1.07 -1.08 -0.97
N LEU A 63 -0.22 -0.75 -1.16
CA LEU A 63 -1.31 -1.18 -0.30
C LEU A 63 -1.37 -2.70 -0.14
N VAL A 64 -1.30 -3.42 -1.25
CA VAL A 64 -1.34 -4.88 -1.27
C VAL A 64 -0.11 -5.48 -0.57
N LEU A 65 1.08 -4.98 -0.88
CA LEU A 65 2.33 -5.49 -0.28
C LEU A 65 2.34 -5.29 1.24
N GLY A 66 1.90 -4.13 1.73
CA GLY A 66 1.86 -3.88 3.17
C GLY A 66 0.82 -4.69 3.91
N LEU A 67 -0.32 -5.02 3.29
CA LEU A 67 -1.28 -5.96 3.90
C LEU A 67 -0.71 -7.38 4.02
N VAL A 68 0.03 -7.84 3.00
CA VAL A 68 0.68 -9.16 3.02
C VAL A 68 1.74 -9.21 4.13
N ASP A 69 2.58 -8.18 4.23
CA ASP A 69 3.62 -8.13 5.27
C ASP A 69 3.03 -7.98 6.67
N LEU A 70 1.98 -7.17 6.85
CA LEU A 70 1.28 -7.06 8.13
C LEU A 70 0.68 -8.41 8.57
N HIS A 71 0.07 -9.13 7.64
CA HIS A 71 -0.45 -10.47 7.91
C HIS A 71 0.67 -11.40 8.36
N ARG A 72 1.82 -11.40 7.69
CA ARG A 72 2.98 -12.24 8.07
C ARG A 72 3.51 -11.88 9.46
N VAL A 73 3.69 -10.60 9.73
CA VAL A 73 4.16 -10.09 11.02
C VAL A 73 3.22 -10.50 12.15
N ARG A 74 1.90 -10.40 11.96
CA ARG A 74 0.91 -10.86 12.95
C ARG A 74 0.96 -12.36 13.24
N HIS A 75 1.50 -13.14 12.32
CA HIS A 75 1.74 -14.58 12.48
C HIS A 75 3.19 -14.90 12.83
N PHE A 76 3.94 -13.95 13.39
CA PHE A 76 5.34 -14.14 13.82
C PHE A 76 6.29 -14.58 12.69
N HIS A 77 5.95 -14.25 11.44
CA HIS A 77 6.81 -14.48 10.30
C HIS A 77 7.48 -13.19 9.86
N TRP A 78 8.73 -13.30 9.41
CA TRP A 78 9.45 -12.19 8.80
C TRP A 78 8.68 -11.65 7.58
N PRO A 79 8.55 -10.31 7.45
CA PRO A 79 7.97 -9.68 6.27
C PRO A 79 8.84 -9.97 5.03
N LEU A 80 8.20 -10.02 3.86
CA LEU A 80 8.86 -10.34 2.59
C LEU A 80 9.35 -9.10 1.86
N PHE A 81 8.54 -8.04 1.87
CA PHE A 81 8.78 -6.85 1.04
C PHE A 81 9.25 -5.66 1.87
N CYS A 82 9.61 -5.91 3.14
CA CYS A 82 10.25 -4.94 3.99
C CYS A 82 11.71 -5.29 4.27
N TYR A 83 12.53 -4.26 4.45
CA TYR A 83 13.81 -4.38 5.13
C TYR A 83 13.64 -3.95 6.60
N ALA A 84 14.25 -4.69 7.52
CA ALA A 84 14.35 -4.26 8.91
C ALA A 84 15.39 -3.14 9.01
N LYS A 85 15.03 -2.02 9.64
CA LYS A 85 15.93 -0.86 9.72
C LYS A 85 16.48 -0.65 11.13
N GLU A 86 15.61 -0.68 12.14
CA GLU A 86 15.96 -0.25 13.50
C GLU A 86 15.30 -1.15 14.55
N MET A 87 16.12 -1.65 15.48
CA MET A 87 15.66 -2.19 16.76
C MET A 87 15.64 -1.04 17.77
N TYR A 88 14.49 -0.73 18.34
CA TYR A 88 14.36 0.30 19.36
C TYR A 88 14.83 -0.22 20.71
N LEU A 89 15.41 0.68 21.50
CA LEU A 89 15.88 0.44 22.87
C LEU A 89 14.72 0.26 23.88
N ASP A 90 13.47 0.22 23.40
CA ASP A 90 12.25 0.11 24.21
C ASP A 90 11.89 -1.34 24.60
N GLY A 91 12.85 -2.26 24.52
CA GLY A 91 12.65 -3.69 24.85
C GLY A 91 12.64 -4.62 23.63
N GLY A 92 13.10 -4.16 22.47
CA GLY A 92 13.25 -5.00 21.27
C GLY A 92 12.15 -4.80 20.22
N SER A 93 11.54 -3.62 20.15
CA SER A 93 10.64 -3.31 19.03
C SER A 93 11.43 -3.21 17.73
N ILE A 94 10.89 -3.76 16.65
CA ILE A 94 11.52 -3.79 15.33
C ILE A 94 10.66 -3.00 14.35
N MET A 95 11.28 -2.04 13.66
CA MET A 95 10.66 -1.35 12.53
C MET A 95 11.06 -2.00 11.19
N HIS A 96 10.05 -2.34 10.41
CA HIS A 96 10.17 -2.83 9.05
C HIS A 96 9.71 -1.75 8.08
N PHE A 97 10.53 -1.43 7.08
CA PHE A 97 10.22 -0.43 6.06
C PHE A 97 9.99 -1.12 4.72
N GLY A 98 8.79 -0.93 4.17
CA GLY A 98 8.39 -1.38 2.85
C GLY A 98 8.21 -0.23 1.87
N PHE A 99 7.77 -0.54 0.66
CA PHE A 99 7.59 0.45 -0.39
C PHE A 99 6.33 1.30 -0.13
N GLY A 100 6.48 2.42 0.56
CA GLY A 100 5.38 3.34 0.90
C GLY A 100 4.62 3.00 2.20
N TYR A 101 5.15 2.08 3.02
CA TYR A 101 4.62 1.75 4.34
C TYR A 101 5.73 1.37 5.33
N ARG A 102 5.43 1.47 6.62
CA ARG A 102 6.23 0.95 7.72
C ARG A 102 5.39 0.07 8.62
N ILE A 103 5.98 -1.00 9.14
CA ILE A 103 5.36 -1.87 10.15
C ILE A 103 6.20 -1.79 11.42
N ARG A 104 5.58 -1.38 12.52
CA ARG A 104 6.19 -1.43 13.86
C ARG A 104 5.74 -2.72 14.53
N CYS A 105 6.69 -3.56 14.93
CA CYS A 105 6.43 -4.68 15.83
C CYS A 105 7.00 -4.32 17.20
N TRP A 106 6.24 -4.49 18.27
CA TRP A 106 6.74 -4.29 19.63
C TRP A 106 6.44 -5.50 20.49
N HIS A 107 7.37 -5.77 21.41
CA HIS A 107 7.25 -6.76 22.45
C HIS A 107 7.21 -5.98 23.76
N GLN A 108 6.03 -5.91 24.39
CA GLN A 108 5.89 -5.29 25.70
C GLN A 108 5.81 -6.39 26.75
N TYR A 109 6.82 -6.45 27.61
CA TYR A 109 6.80 -7.32 28.79
C TYR A 109 6.01 -6.62 29.90
N SER A 110 4.90 -7.23 30.34
CA SER A 110 4.12 -6.75 31.48
C SER A 110 3.99 -7.88 32.49
N GLY A 111 4.89 -7.91 33.48
CA GLY A 111 4.97 -9.02 34.43
C GLY A 111 5.38 -10.32 33.73
N ASP A 112 4.58 -11.37 33.90
CA ASP A 112 4.76 -12.69 33.26
C ASP A 112 4.19 -12.76 31.83
N ASP A 113 3.45 -11.72 31.39
CA ASP A 113 2.79 -11.70 30.09
C ASP A 113 3.62 -10.94 29.05
N VAL A 114 3.78 -11.57 27.87
CA VAL A 114 4.40 -10.95 26.70
C VAL A 114 3.31 -10.48 25.75
N LEU A 115 3.08 -9.16 25.70
CA LEU A 115 2.16 -8.55 24.75
C LEU A 115 2.92 -8.27 23.44
N VAL A 116 2.51 -8.94 22.37
CA VAL A 116 3.07 -8.72 21.03
C VAL A 116 2.07 -7.95 20.18
N GLY A 117 2.48 -6.76 19.74
CA GLY A 117 1.67 -5.87 18.92
C GLY A 117 2.34 -5.54 17.59
N SER A 118 1.52 -5.26 16.58
CA SER A 118 1.96 -4.81 15.26
C SER A 118 1.08 -3.68 14.73
N ASP A 119 1.69 -2.58 14.30
CA ASP A 119 1.00 -1.46 13.65
C ASP A 119 1.57 -1.23 12.24
N ILE A 120 0.72 -0.84 11.29
CA ILE A 120 1.14 -0.44 9.93
C ILE A 120 0.81 1.01 9.70
N ARG A 121 1.74 1.76 9.11
CA ARG A 121 1.52 3.14 8.69
C ARG A 121 2.00 3.38 7.27
N TRP A 122 1.24 4.16 6.52
CA TRP A 122 1.49 4.48 5.12
C TRP A 122 2.15 5.84 4.99
N TRP A 123 3.07 6.01 4.04
CA TRP A 123 3.58 7.34 3.69
C TRP A 123 2.43 8.25 3.19
N PRO A 124 2.39 9.54 3.55
CA PRO A 124 3.39 10.32 4.29
C PRO A 124 3.20 10.36 5.82
N PHE A 125 2.27 9.57 6.38
CA PHE A 125 1.86 9.66 7.80
C PHE A 125 2.83 8.96 8.78
N TYR A 126 4.14 9.15 8.58
CA TYR A 126 5.20 8.57 9.38
C TYR A 126 5.46 9.29 10.72
N GLU A 127 4.54 10.12 11.21
CA GLU A 127 4.64 10.74 12.54
C GLU A 127 4.27 9.76 13.65
#